data_AF-A0A7C7WG99-F1
#
_entry.id   AF-A0A7C7WG99-F1
#
_cell.length_a   1.000
_cell.length_b   1.000
_cell.length_c   1.000
_cell.angle_alpha   90.00
_cell.angle_beta   90.00
_cell.angle_gamma   90.00
#
_symmetry.space_group_name_H-M   'P 1'
#
loop_
_entity.id
_entity.type
_entity.pdbx_description
1 polymer ?
#
loop_
_entity_poly.entity_id
_entity_poly.type
_entity_poly.pdbx_seq_one_letter_code
_entity_poly.pdbx_strand_id
1 'polypeptide(L)' 'MGEVYRGRDTRLGRPVALKFIDPAHDRDPDRRARLLKEAQAAAMLRSPAVATT' A
#
# COMPACT_ATOMS: atom_id res chain seq x y z
N MET A 1 -2.96 -7.01 8.86
CA MET A 1 -2.10 -5.91 8.37
C MET A 1 -0.99 -6.54 7.53
N GLY A 2 -0.66 -5.94 6.40
CA GLY A 2 0.26 -6.48 5.40
C GLY A 2 1.73 -6.17 5.66
N GLU A 3 2.62 -6.82 4.91
CA GLU A 3 4.06 -6.56 4.93
C GLU A 3 4.39 -5.31 4.10
N VAL A 4 5.36 -4.51 4.56
CA VAL A 4 5.81 -3.30 3.86
C VAL A 4 7.29 -3.42 3.52
N TYR A 5 7.60 -3.26 2.23
CA TYR A 5 8.96 -3.32 1.71
C TYR A 5 9.39 -1.99 1.11
N ARG A 6 10.68 -1.71 1.19
CA ARG A 6 11.30 -0.64 0.42
C ARG A 6 11.49 -1.09 -1.03
N GLY A 7 10.88 -0.37 -1.96
CA GLY A 7 11.07 -0.54 -3.39
C GLY A 7 11.73 0.69 -4.03
N ARG A 8 12.04 0.56 -5.32
CA ARG A 8 12.42 1.68 -6.18
C ARG A 8 11.43 1.73 -7.35
N ASP A 9 10.77 2.86 -7.54
CA ASP A 9 9.94 3.08 -8.73
C ASP A 9 10.88 3.18 -9.94
N THR A 10 10.79 2.22 -10.86
CA THR A 10 11.68 2.15 -12.03
C THR A 10 11.38 3.22 -13.07
N ARG A 11 10.19 3.82 -13.03
CA ARG A 11 9.79 4.88 -13.96
C ARG A 11 10.22 6.26 -13.46
N LEU A 12 10.05 6.50 -12.15
CA LEU A 12 10.35 7.80 -11.52
C LEU A 12 11.72 7.85 -10.83
N GLY A 13 12.38 6.72 -10.66
CA GLY A 13 13.72 6.62 -10.07
C GLY A 13 13.79 6.82 -8.56
N ARG A 14 12.66 6.97 -7.87
CA ARG A 14 12.57 7.31 -6.43
C ARG A 14 12.30 6.10 -5.52
N PRO A 15 12.74 6.12 -4.25
CA PRO A 15 12.36 5.10 -3.28
C PRO A 15 10.85 5.17 -2.98
N VAL A 16 10.22 4.01 -2.78
CA VAL A 16 8.80 3.88 -2.46
C VAL A 16 8.59 2.81 -1.39
N ALA A 17 7.49 2.90 -0.63
CA ALA A 17 7.03 1.84 0.25
C ALA A 17 5.94 1.04 -0.45
N LEU A 18 6.11 -0.28 -0.56
CA LEU A 18 5.16 -1.19 -1.18
C LEU A 18 4.53 -2.07 -0.10
N LYS A 19 3.19 -2.05 -0.02
CA LYS A 19 2.42 -2.85 0.94
C LYS A 19 1.79 -4.06 0.23
N PHE A 20 2.03 -5.24 0.77
CA PHE A 20 1.52 -6.51 0.23
C PHE A 20 0.61 -7.20 1.22
N ILE A 21 -0.27 -8.06 0.71
CA ILE A 21 -0.98 -9.02 1.55
C ILE A 21 0.01 -10.12 1.89
N ASP A 22 0.05 -10.51 3.16
CA ASP A 22 0.80 -11.68 3.64
C ASP A 22 0.48 -12.90 2.74
N PRO A 23 1.49 -13.60 2.19
CA PRO A 23 1.27 -14.70 1.25
C PRO A 23 0.41 -15.83 1.80
N ALA A 24 0.45 -16.09 3.11
CA ALA A 24 -0.40 -17.10 3.74
C ALA A 24 -1.89 -16.72 3.72
N HIS A 25 -2.21 -15.47 3.39
CA HIS A 25 -3.56 -14.91 3.45
C HIS A 25 -4.01 -14.22 2.14
N ASP A 26 -3.30 -14.35 1.02
CA ASP A 26 -3.66 -13.68 -0.25
C ASP A 26 -5.00 -14.18 -0.85
N ARG A 27 -5.42 -15.40 -0.49
CA ARG A 27 -6.71 -15.96 -0.93
C ARG A 27 -7.90 -15.51 -0.11
N ASP A 28 -7.69 -14.74 0.96
CA ASP A 28 -8.76 -14.20 1.79
C ASP A 28 -9.37 -12.95 1.12
N PRO A 29 -10.63 -13.03 0.64
CA PRO A 29 -11.28 -11.92 -0.06
C PRO A 29 -11.46 -10.69 0.81
N ASP A 30 -11.63 -10.85 2.13
CA ASP A 30 -11.83 -9.73 3.05
C ASP A 30 -10.53 -8.93 3.23
N ARG A 31 -9.38 -9.59 3.18
CA ARG A 31 -8.07 -8.90 3.21
C ARG A 31 -7.80 -8.14 1.93
N ARG A 32 -8.19 -8.67 0.77
CA ARG A 32 -8.13 -7.94 -0.51
C ARG A 32 -9.03 -6.70 -0.48
N ALA A 33 -10.28 -6.86 -0.04
CA ALA A 33 -11.22 -5.75 0.08
C ALA A 33 -10.68 -4.67 1.04
N ARG A 34 -10.09 -5.08 2.17
CA ARG A 34 -9.48 -4.15 3.13
C ARG A 34 -8.31 -3.39 2.54
N LEU A 35 -7.38 -4.07 1.84
CA LEU A 35 -6.23 -3.40 1.22
C LEU A 35 -6.68 -2.35 0.19
N LEU A 36 -7.70 -2.68 -0.63
CA LEU A 36 -8.27 -1.74 -1.59
C LEU A 36 -8.91 -0.52 -0.89
N LYS A 37 -9.67 -0.75 0.18
CA LYS A 37 -10.28 0.33 0.97
C LYS A 37 -9.23 1.24 1.60
N GLU A 38 -8.15 0.68 2.14
CA GLU A 38 -7.03 1.44 2.69
C GLU A 38 -6.35 2.30 1.61
N ALA A 39 -6.10 1.75 0.43
CA ALA A 39 -5.50 2.49 -0.69
C ALA A 39 -6.38 3.66 -1.13
N GLN A 40 -7.70 3.45 -1.25
CA GLN A 40 -8.67 4.50 -1.58
C GLN A 40 -8.69 5.60 -0.52
N ALA A 41 -8.76 5.23 0.76
CA ALA A 41 -8.76 6.19 1.85
C ALA A 41 -7.45 7.01 1.89
N ALA A 42 -6.30 6.37 1.70
CA ALA A 42 -5.01 7.05 1.65
C ALA A 42 -4.91 8.04 0.47
N ALA A 43 -5.43 7.69 -0.70
CA ALA A 43 -5.42 8.55 -1.89
C ALA A 43 -6.27 9.82 -1.71
N MET A 44 -7.26 9.80 -0.81
CA MET A 44 -8.10 10.98 -0.50
C MET A 44 -7.43 11.96 0.47
N LEU A 45 -6.36 11.55 1.17
CA LEU A 45 -5.69 12.39 2.16
C LEU A 45 -4.53 13.18 1.54
N ARG A 46 -4.50 14.49 1.78
CA ARG A 46 -3.38 15.38 1.42
C ARG A 46 -3.01 16.24 2.62
N SER A 47 -1.91 15.89 3.28
CA SER A 47 -1.38 16.62 4.43
C SER A 47 0.13 16.37 4.54
N PRO A 48 0.95 17.36 4.93
CA PRO A 48 2.39 17.17 5.14
C PRO A 48 2.73 16.07 6.17
N ALA A 49 1.80 15.78 7.10
CA ALA A 49 1.98 14.77 8.14
C ALA A 49 1.51 13.36 7.74
N VAL A 50 1.02 13.17 6.50
CA VAL A 50 0.48 11.90 6.02
C VAL A 50 1.22 11.47 4.76
N ALA A 51 1.62 10.19 4.70
CA ALA A 51 2.24 9.63 3.51
C ALA A 51 1.29 9.74 2.31
N THR A 52 1.79 10.28 1.21
CA THR A 52 1.02 10.40 -0.03
C THR A 52 1.34 9.26 -0.99
N THR A 53 0.43 9.03 -1.95
CA THR A 53 0.50 7.96 -2.95
C THR A 53 1.24 8.41 -4.20
#